data_AF-A0A927H683-F1
#
_entry.id   AF-A0A927H683-F1
#
_cell.length_a   1.000
_cell.length_b   1.000
_cell.length_c   1.000
_cell.angle_alpha   90.00
_cell.angle_beta   90.00
_cell.angle_gamma   90.00
#
_symmetry.space_group_name_H-M   'P 1'
#
loop_
_entity.id
_entity.type
_entity.pdbx_description
1 polymer ?
#
loop_
_entity_poly.entity_id
_entity_poly.type
_entity_poly.pdbx_seq_one_letter_code
_entity_poly.pdbx_strand_id
1 'polypeptide(L)'
;MATASSIIIFPGCGWNELPAYYRNLFEKLTDRHSVYMVSKLAEPCSAPSEVNMLSLKQLEEMNGEAFVAVVMQPYWTPVAMAAGPKRLIAMPDAPREEDPALWAKCRKWLCGRADLIITDSEPYYLEQTFCAEHVFLLDGRDEISDLLALQAFFWTLDGFTPKPLARLQQRSQADRYERRLCERSESDEPLELQDLFAHAVYRYFIYDLERAKGALLSSFGLAVKEGKIDALRKYYRFLSAIEAKQGLTRQAVRSYSFTAITPEEKRIVRQMEEWLYHGKEGLAGAMLYRMNADFRQALERLDLIEPEPEALRLILDSGIKSGRLNKALEQLDASPAATETERKQFALLSGTVALLAGRRDEAARSFEEAGEAFHEELGNLADLAELEAAMQELTR
;
A
#
# COMPACT_ATOMS: atom_id res chain seq x y z
N MET A 1 -12.82 23.55 8.38
CA MET A 1 -12.11 23.09 7.16
C MET A 1 -13.13 23.02 6.06
N ALA A 2 -12.88 23.62 4.89
CA ALA A 2 -13.83 23.54 3.77
C ALA A 2 -13.91 22.08 3.29
N THR A 3 -15.10 21.53 3.13
CA THR A 3 -15.33 20.20 2.54
C THR A 3 -15.05 20.23 1.03
N ALA A 4 -14.65 19.11 0.43
CA ALA A 4 -14.54 19.05 -1.03
C ALA A 4 -15.94 19.21 -1.66
N SER A 5 -16.06 20.05 -2.69
CA SER A 5 -17.34 20.31 -3.34
C SER A 5 -17.73 19.22 -4.35
N SER A 6 -16.75 18.46 -4.82
CA SER A 6 -16.94 17.49 -5.90
C SER A 6 -16.12 16.21 -5.71
N ILE A 7 -16.58 15.12 -6.31
CA ILE A 7 -15.93 13.82 -6.30
C ILE A 7 -15.72 13.41 -7.75
N ILE A 8 -14.50 13.02 -8.11
CA ILE A 8 -14.13 12.57 -9.46
C ILE A 8 -13.71 11.12 -9.39
N ILE A 9 -14.43 10.26 -10.11
CA ILE A 9 -14.20 8.82 -10.19
C ILE A 9 -13.38 8.53 -11.44
N PHE A 10 -12.26 7.83 -11.27
CA PHE A 10 -11.42 7.28 -12.32
C PHE A 10 -11.66 5.76 -12.40
N PRO A 11 -12.64 5.33 -13.21
CA PRO A 11 -13.14 3.97 -13.21
C PRO A 11 -12.25 3.02 -14.02
N GLY A 12 -12.37 1.72 -13.75
CA GLY A 12 -11.78 0.66 -14.58
C GLY A 12 -12.69 0.09 -15.66
N CYS A 13 -14.00 0.39 -15.57
CA CYS A 13 -15.03 -0.15 -16.43
C CYS A 13 -16.22 0.82 -16.52
N GLY A 14 -17.22 0.49 -17.33
CA GLY A 14 -18.47 1.26 -17.39
C GLY A 14 -19.27 1.20 -16.09
N TRP A 15 -20.19 2.14 -15.87
CA TRP A 15 -20.98 2.23 -14.63
C TRP A 15 -21.70 0.91 -14.28
N ASN A 16 -22.34 0.27 -15.26
CA ASN A 16 -23.06 -1.00 -15.07
C ASN A 16 -22.16 -2.21 -14.74
N GLU A 17 -20.86 -2.09 -14.95
CA GLU A 17 -19.89 -3.15 -14.67
C GLU A 17 -19.25 -2.96 -13.29
N LEU A 18 -19.43 -1.80 -12.67
CA LEU A 18 -18.99 -1.58 -11.29
C LEU A 18 -19.72 -2.54 -10.34
N PRO A 19 -19.01 -3.13 -9.36
CA PRO A 19 -19.63 -3.88 -8.28
C PRO A 19 -20.77 -3.10 -7.61
N ALA A 20 -21.85 -3.79 -7.29
CA ALA A 20 -23.09 -3.17 -6.80
C ALA A 20 -22.87 -2.32 -5.54
N TYR A 21 -21.97 -2.73 -4.65
CA TYR A 21 -21.65 -1.98 -3.44
C TYR A 21 -20.95 -0.64 -3.74
N TYR A 22 -20.11 -0.56 -4.78
CA TYR A 22 -19.52 0.71 -5.23
C TYR A 22 -20.54 1.62 -5.90
N ARG A 23 -21.42 1.07 -6.75
CA ARG A 23 -22.53 1.87 -7.32
C ARG A 23 -23.41 2.47 -6.23
N ASN A 24 -23.86 1.64 -5.29
CA ASN A 24 -24.70 2.07 -4.18
C ASN A 24 -24.00 3.14 -3.31
N LEU A 25 -22.68 3.04 -3.14
CA LEU A 25 -21.89 4.06 -2.45
C LEU A 25 -21.90 5.37 -3.25
N PHE A 26 -21.58 5.35 -4.54
CA PHE A 26 -21.50 6.54 -5.36
C PHE A 26 -22.86 7.21 -5.58
N GLU A 27 -23.94 6.44 -5.69
CA GLU A 27 -25.32 6.96 -5.73
C GLU A 27 -25.67 7.71 -4.45
N LYS A 28 -25.31 7.18 -3.27
CA LYS A 28 -25.55 7.90 -2.00
C LYS A 28 -24.75 9.21 -1.88
N LEU A 29 -23.67 9.36 -2.64
CA LEU A 29 -22.86 10.58 -2.61
C LEU A 29 -23.50 11.72 -3.40
N THR A 30 -24.33 11.43 -4.39
CA THR A 30 -24.96 12.46 -5.23
C THR A 30 -25.93 13.33 -4.42
N ASP A 31 -26.46 12.82 -3.30
CA ASP A 31 -27.29 13.57 -2.35
C ASP A 31 -26.55 14.78 -1.72
N ARG A 32 -25.20 14.74 -1.67
CA ARG A 32 -24.37 15.71 -0.93
C ARG A 32 -23.28 16.36 -1.75
N HIS A 33 -22.82 15.71 -2.82
CA HIS A 33 -21.69 16.14 -3.61
C HIS A 33 -21.98 16.02 -5.11
N SER A 34 -21.38 16.90 -5.91
CA SER A 34 -21.34 16.70 -7.36
C SER A 34 -20.40 15.55 -7.68
N VAL A 35 -20.95 14.45 -8.20
CA VAL A 35 -20.18 13.27 -8.59
C VAL A 35 -19.93 13.31 -10.09
N TYR A 36 -18.65 13.16 -10.46
CA TYR A 36 -18.17 13.11 -11.83
C TYR A 36 -17.50 11.77 -12.09
N MET A 37 -17.69 11.21 -13.27
CA MET A 37 -17.00 10.01 -13.74
C MET A 37 -16.19 10.36 -14.99
N VAL A 38 -14.89 10.05 -14.96
CA VAL A 38 -14.00 10.32 -16.09
C VAL A 38 -14.35 9.36 -17.24
N SER A 39 -14.61 9.93 -18.42
CA SER A 39 -14.91 9.17 -19.64
C SER A 39 -14.62 10.01 -20.89
N LYS A 40 -14.36 9.32 -22.01
CA LYS A 40 -14.16 9.96 -23.32
C LYS A 40 -15.47 10.11 -24.11
N LEU A 41 -16.41 9.17 -23.96
CA LEU A 41 -17.59 9.12 -24.80
C LEU A 41 -18.69 10.02 -24.22
N ALA A 42 -19.12 11.00 -25.03
CA ALA A 42 -20.42 11.65 -24.90
C ALA A 42 -21.58 10.70 -25.26
N GLU A 43 -21.36 9.39 -25.16
CA GLU A 43 -22.43 8.40 -25.23
C GLU A 43 -23.18 8.43 -23.90
N PRO A 44 -24.51 8.24 -23.92
CA PRO A 44 -25.30 8.16 -22.70
C PRO A 44 -24.78 6.99 -21.88
N CYS A 45 -23.97 7.28 -20.88
CA CYS A 45 -23.59 6.30 -19.89
C CYS A 45 -24.88 5.81 -19.23
N SER A 46 -24.94 4.52 -18.95
CA SER A 46 -25.97 3.93 -18.12
C SER A 46 -25.93 4.39 -16.66
N ALA A 47 -25.05 5.34 -16.33
CA ALA A 47 -25.01 6.01 -15.05
C ALA A 47 -26.32 6.80 -14.81
N PRO A 48 -26.75 6.90 -13.54
CA PRO A 48 -27.86 7.77 -13.15
C PRO A 48 -27.65 9.22 -13.59
N SER A 49 -28.73 9.96 -13.81
CA SER A 49 -28.69 11.37 -14.24
C SER A 49 -27.91 12.29 -13.30
N GLU A 50 -27.73 11.86 -12.05
CA GLU A 50 -27.04 12.57 -10.99
C GLU A 50 -25.51 12.45 -11.09
N VAL A 51 -24.99 11.48 -11.86
CA VAL A 51 -23.57 11.27 -12.10
C VAL A 51 -23.18 11.91 -13.44
N ASN A 52 -22.34 12.94 -13.37
CA ASN A 52 -21.93 13.70 -14.56
C ASN A 52 -20.70 13.07 -15.22
N MET A 53 -20.67 13.05 -16.55
CA MET A 53 -19.50 12.60 -17.28
C MET A 53 -18.50 13.76 -17.43
N LEU A 54 -17.22 13.48 -17.18
CA LEU A 54 -16.13 14.45 -17.25
C LEU A 54 -15.07 14.00 -18.25
N SER A 55 -14.78 14.84 -19.24
CA SER A 55 -13.68 14.61 -20.17
C SER A 55 -12.33 15.01 -19.55
N LEU A 56 -11.23 14.45 -20.07
CA LEU A 56 -9.88 14.81 -19.61
C LEU A 56 -9.55 16.30 -19.77
N LYS A 57 -10.07 16.95 -20.82
CA LYS A 57 -9.89 18.39 -21.01
C LYS A 57 -10.59 19.22 -19.93
N GLN A 58 -11.80 18.80 -19.54
CA GLN A 58 -12.52 19.48 -18.45
C GLN A 58 -11.81 19.25 -17.12
N LEU A 59 -11.23 18.07 -16.89
CA LEU A 59 -10.43 17.78 -15.71
C LEU A 59 -9.21 18.71 -15.58
N GLU A 60 -8.52 19.00 -16.69
CA GLU A 60 -7.38 19.93 -16.73
C GLU A 60 -7.76 21.37 -16.34
N GLU A 61 -9.01 21.76 -16.56
CA GLU A 61 -9.54 23.09 -16.21
C GLU A 61 -10.07 23.18 -14.77
N MET A 62 -10.22 22.04 -14.08
CA MET A 62 -10.73 22.00 -12.71
C MET A 62 -9.64 22.34 -11.68
N ASN A 63 -10.06 23.02 -10.61
CA ASN A 63 -9.19 23.24 -9.46
C ASN A 63 -9.06 21.94 -8.63
N GLY A 64 -7.86 21.34 -8.63
CA GLY A 64 -7.49 20.16 -7.85
C GLY A 64 -7.94 20.20 -6.38
N GLU A 65 -7.75 21.34 -5.73
CA GLU A 65 -8.08 21.54 -4.31
C GLU A 65 -9.59 21.56 -4.02
N ALA A 66 -10.43 21.59 -5.06
CA ALA A 66 -11.89 21.59 -4.91
C ALA A 66 -12.51 20.18 -4.92
N PHE A 67 -11.76 19.13 -5.28
CA PHE A 67 -12.31 17.78 -5.44
C PHE A 67 -11.51 16.68 -4.75
N VAL A 68 -12.18 15.55 -4.53
CA VAL A 68 -11.58 14.27 -4.12
C VAL A 68 -11.53 13.33 -5.33
N ALA A 69 -10.36 12.74 -5.59
CA ALA A 69 -10.20 11.71 -6.62
C ALA A 69 -10.45 10.32 -6.02
N VAL A 70 -11.30 9.52 -6.66
CA VAL A 70 -11.50 8.09 -6.36
C VAL A 70 -10.95 7.29 -7.53
N VAL A 71 -9.84 6.59 -7.33
CA VAL A 71 -9.14 5.88 -8.41
C VAL A 71 -9.29 4.39 -8.23
N MET A 72 -10.01 3.76 -9.17
CA MET A 72 -10.26 2.33 -9.18
C MET A 72 -9.34 1.58 -10.13
N GLN A 73 -8.82 2.27 -11.14
CA GLN A 73 -8.01 1.68 -12.19
C GLN A 73 -6.60 2.27 -12.17
N PRO A 74 -5.58 1.48 -11.77
CA PRO A 74 -4.21 1.96 -11.57
C PRO A 74 -3.61 2.78 -12.71
N TYR A 75 -3.89 2.51 -13.98
CA TYR A 75 -3.33 3.33 -15.06
C TYR A 75 -3.80 4.80 -15.06
N TRP A 76 -4.88 5.13 -14.34
CA TRP A 76 -5.27 6.52 -14.13
C TRP A 76 -4.41 7.28 -13.14
N THR A 77 -3.54 6.60 -12.39
CA THR A 77 -2.75 7.19 -11.30
C THR A 77 -2.01 8.46 -11.72
N PRO A 78 -1.29 8.50 -12.86
CA PRO A 78 -0.56 9.71 -13.25
C PRO A 78 -1.48 10.87 -13.59
N VAL A 79 -2.66 10.61 -14.18
CA VAL A 79 -3.67 11.64 -14.47
C VAL A 79 -4.31 12.16 -13.18
N ALA A 80 -4.76 11.26 -12.32
CA ALA A 80 -5.41 11.60 -11.07
C ALA A 80 -4.46 12.37 -10.15
N MET A 81 -3.18 12.00 -10.09
CA MET A 81 -2.16 12.71 -9.30
C MET A 81 -1.79 14.06 -9.91
N ALA A 82 -1.64 14.14 -11.24
CA ALA A 82 -1.34 15.39 -11.94
C ALA A 82 -2.42 16.46 -11.76
N ALA A 83 -3.69 16.04 -11.62
CA ALA A 83 -4.81 16.94 -11.36
C ALA A 83 -4.78 17.56 -9.94
N GLY A 84 -3.86 17.13 -9.07
CA GLY A 84 -3.65 17.70 -7.74
C GLY A 84 -4.88 17.67 -6.83
N PRO A 85 -5.58 16.53 -6.68
CA PRO A 85 -6.79 16.46 -5.88
C PRO A 85 -6.48 16.76 -4.42
N LYS A 86 -7.43 17.39 -3.73
CA LYS A 86 -7.34 17.65 -2.28
C LYS A 86 -7.13 16.36 -1.48
N ARG A 87 -7.76 15.27 -1.91
CA ARG A 87 -7.65 13.93 -1.35
C ARG A 87 -7.67 12.89 -2.46
N LEU A 88 -6.90 11.82 -2.26
CA LEU A 88 -6.82 10.68 -3.16
C LEU A 88 -7.29 9.41 -2.44
N ILE A 89 -8.40 8.83 -2.90
CA ILE A 89 -8.92 7.56 -2.41
C ILE A 89 -8.60 6.49 -3.46
N ALA A 90 -7.83 5.48 -3.05
CA ALA A 90 -7.48 4.35 -3.90
C ALA A 90 -8.45 3.19 -3.63
N MET A 91 -9.05 2.69 -4.69
CA MET A 91 -9.93 1.52 -4.66
C MET A 91 -9.59 0.52 -5.77
N PRO A 92 -8.30 0.13 -5.92
CA PRO A 92 -7.90 -0.75 -7.00
C PRO A 92 -8.35 -2.18 -6.75
N ASP A 93 -8.57 -2.91 -7.85
CA ASP A 93 -8.73 -4.36 -7.79
C ASP A 93 -7.52 -5.03 -7.10
N ALA A 94 -7.74 -6.21 -6.54
CA ALA A 94 -6.68 -7.02 -5.99
C ALA A 94 -5.67 -7.48 -7.08
N PRO A 95 -4.38 -7.69 -6.73
CA PRO A 95 -3.39 -8.21 -7.66
C PRO A 95 -3.77 -9.58 -8.23
N ARG A 96 -3.58 -9.75 -9.54
CA ARG A 96 -3.72 -11.03 -10.25
C ARG A 96 -2.37 -11.44 -10.82
N GLU A 97 -2.12 -12.74 -10.94
CA GLU A 97 -0.84 -13.27 -11.44
C GLU A 97 -0.52 -12.85 -12.88
N GLU A 98 -1.56 -12.54 -13.67
CA GLU A 98 -1.46 -12.13 -15.08
C GLU A 98 -1.35 -10.62 -15.27
N ASP A 99 -1.36 -9.84 -14.19
CA ASP A 99 -1.31 -8.38 -14.29
C ASP A 99 0.02 -7.91 -14.91
N PRO A 100 0.00 -6.97 -15.88
CA PRO A 100 1.21 -6.40 -16.44
C PRO A 100 2.10 -5.75 -15.38
N ALA A 101 3.43 -5.78 -15.59
CA ALA A 101 4.38 -5.19 -14.65
C ALA A 101 4.09 -3.69 -14.40
N LEU A 102 3.74 -2.93 -15.44
CA LEU A 102 3.38 -1.52 -15.32
C LEU A 102 2.13 -1.30 -14.45
N TRP A 103 1.15 -2.20 -14.54
CA TRP A 103 -0.05 -2.15 -13.71
C TRP A 103 0.31 -2.25 -12.23
N ALA A 104 1.17 -3.20 -11.87
CA ALA A 104 1.65 -3.36 -10.50
C ALA A 104 2.38 -2.11 -9.99
N LYS A 105 3.24 -1.49 -10.82
CA LYS A 105 3.91 -0.22 -10.49
C LYS A 105 2.90 0.90 -10.25
N CYS A 106 1.95 1.09 -11.15
CA CYS A 106 0.93 2.13 -11.05
C CYS A 106 0.07 1.95 -9.79
N ARG A 107 -0.33 0.71 -9.48
CA ARG A 107 -1.12 0.39 -8.27
C ARG A 107 -0.35 0.75 -7.01
N LYS A 108 0.94 0.44 -7.00
CA LYS A 108 1.84 0.76 -5.90
C LYS A 108 2.04 2.27 -5.74
N TRP A 109 2.21 3.02 -6.83
CA TRP A 109 2.31 4.48 -6.79
C TRP A 109 1.00 5.11 -6.27
N LEU A 110 -0.15 4.58 -6.70
CA LEU A 110 -1.47 4.99 -6.24
C LEU A 110 -1.61 4.80 -4.73
N CYS A 111 -1.42 3.57 -4.26
CA CYS A 111 -1.55 3.24 -2.84
C CYS A 111 -0.51 3.96 -1.98
N GLY A 112 0.72 4.16 -2.49
CA GLY A 112 1.76 4.91 -1.79
C GLY A 112 1.46 6.39 -1.59
N ARG A 113 0.57 6.99 -2.40
CA ARG A 113 0.13 8.39 -2.27
C ARG A 113 -1.25 8.57 -1.63
N ALA A 114 -2.10 7.55 -1.68
CA ALA A 114 -3.49 7.63 -1.27
C ALA A 114 -3.66 8.05 0.20
N ASP A 115 -4.66 8.90 0.45
CA ASP A 115 -5.11 9.27 1.79
C ASP A 115 -5.93 8.15 2.44
N LEU A 116 -6.57 7.32 1.61
CA LEU A 116 -7.38 6.18 2.00
C LEU A 116 -7.26 5.08 0.94
N ILE A 117 -7.08 3.83 1.36
CA ILE A 117 -7.09 2.64 0.50
C ILE A 117 -8.26 1.76 0.94
N ILE A 118 -9.11 1.37 -0.01
CA ILE A 118 -10.18 0.39 0.19
C ILE A 118 -9.95 -0.77 -0.78
N THR A 119 -10.09 -1.99 -0.29
CA THR A 119 -9.94 -3.22 -1.08
C THR A 119 -10.98 -4.24 -0.65
N ASP A 120 -11.40 -5.11 -1.56
CA ASP A 120 -12.29 -6.24 -1.32
C ASP A 120 -11.54 -7.57 -1.05
N SER A 121 -10.21 -7.55 -1.17
CA SER A 121 -9.35 -8.70 -0.94
C SER A 121 -8.60 -8.59 0.38
N GLU A 122 -8.83 -9.54 1.29
CA GLU A 122 -8.14 -9.61 2.59
C GLU A 122 -6.62 -9.82 2.46
N PRO A 123 -6.09 -10.70 1.58
CA PRO A 123 -4.65 -10.78 1.34
C PRO A 123 -4.03 -9.44 0.93
N TYR A 124 -4.70 -8.71 0.03
CA TYR A 124 -4.22 -7.40 -0.42
C TYR A 124 -4.39 -6.32 0.66
N TYR A 125 -5.46 -6.39 1.47
CA TYR A 125 -5.64 -5.54 2.65
C TYR A 125 -4.46 -5.69 3.63
N LEU A 126 -4.04 -6.93 3.92
CA LEU A 126 -2.92 -7.19 4.82
C LEU A 126 -1.62 -6.63 4.25
N GLU A 127 -1.34 -6.89 2.97
CA GLU A 127 -0.17 -6.35 2.25
C GLU A 127 -0.12 -4.82 2.32
N GLN A 128 -1.24 -4.15 2.02
CA GLN A 128 -1.31 -2.69 2.07
C GLN A 128 -1.22 -2.16 3.50
N THR A 129 -1.72 -2.87 4.51
CA THR A 129 -1.62 -2.44 5.93
C THR A 129 -0.17 -2.44 6.45
N PHE A 130 0.71 -3.23 5.82
CA PHE A 130 2.15 -3.18 6.06
C PHE A 130 2.84 -2.00 5.34
N CYS A 131 2.20 -1.42 4.32
CA CYS A 131 2.74 -0.31 3.53
C CYS A 131 2.16 1.06 3.92
N ALA A 132 0.90 1.10 4.36
CA ALA A 132 0.09 2.30 4.52
C ALA A 132 -0.74 2.26 5.82
N GLU A 133 -1.18 3.43 6.27
CA GLU A 133 -1.88 3.56 7.56
C GLU A 133 -3.40 3.44 7.45
N HIS A 134 -3.99 4.00 6.39
CA HIS A 134 -5.44 4.10 6.22
C HIS A 134 -5.91 3.08 5.19
N VAL A 135 -5.90 1.80 5.56
CA VAL A 135 -6.33 0.69 4.71
C VAL A 135 -7.58 0.07 5.31
N PHE A 136 -8.58 -0.18 4.45
CA PHE A 136 -9.87 -0.76 4.85
C PHE A 136 -10.26 -1.92 3.96
N LEU A 137 -10.81 -2.96 4.58
CA LEU A 137 -11.41 -4.11 3.92
C LEU A 137 -12.91 -3.85 3.73
N LEU A 138 -13.39 -3.99 2.51
CA LEU A 138 -14.80 -3.90 2.10
C LEU A 138 -15.11 -5.11 1.20
N ASP A 139 -15.30 -6.28 1.83
CA ASP A 139 -15.40 -7.58 1.12
C ASP A 139 -16.81 -8.19 1.16
N GLY A 140 -17.77 -7.54 1.83
CA GLY A 140 -19.15 -8.03 1.93
C GLY A 140 -19.33 -9.16 2.95
N ARG A 141 -18.28 -9.58 3.68
CA ARG A 141 -18.34 -10.75 4.57
C ARG A 141 -18.65 -10.39 6.02
N ASP A 142 -18.34 -9.15 6.44
CA ASP A 142 -18.58 -8.66 7.80
C ASP A 142 -19.19 -7.26 7.76
N GLU A 143 -20.46 -7.15 8.15
CA GLU A 143 -21.23 -5.90 8.09
C GLU A 143 -20.57 -4.78 8.92
N ILE A 144 -19.99 -5.12 10.08
CA ILE A 144 -19.29 -4.14 10.93
C ILE A 144 -18.03 -3.61 10.21
N SER A 145 -17.22 -4.51 9.63
CA SER A 145 -16.05 -4.15 8.84
C SER A 145 -16.42 -3.23 7.67
N ASP A 146 -17.47 -3.58 6.93
CA ASP A 146 -17.94 -2.81 5.78
C ASP A 146 -18.44 -1.42 6.20
N LEU A 147 -19.22 -1.34 7.30
CA LEU A 147 -19.67 -0.06 7.85
C LEU A 147 -18.49 0.84 8.26
N LEU A 148 -17.42 0.27 8.83
CA LEU A 148 -16.21 1.02 9.16
C LEU A 148 -15.48 1.53 7.91
N ALA A 149 -15.40 0.73 6.85
CA ALA A 149 -14.81 1.14 5.58
C ALA A 149 -15.60 2.28 4.92
N LEU A 150 -16.93 2.16 4.89
CA LEU A 150 -17.82 3.20 4.37
C LEU A 150 -17.71 4.48 5.21
N GLN A 151 -17.69 4.36 6.54
CA GLN A 151 -17.53 5.52 7.43
C GLN A 151 -16.18 6.22 7.24
N ALA A 152 -15.10 5.46 6.98
CA ALA A 152 -13.79 5.99 6.67
C ALA A 152 -13.75 6.73 5.34
N PHE A 153 -14.48 6.23 4.34
CA PHE A 153 -14.68 6.92 3.07
C PHE A 153 -15.32 8.31 3.30
N PHE A 154 -16.45 8.36 4.01
CA PHE A 154 -17.12 9.64 4.33
C PHE A 154 -16.25 10.57 5.18
N TRP A 155 -15.54 10.06 6.19
CA TRP A 155 -14.61 10.87 6.99
C TRP A 155 -13.51 11.49 6.14
N THR A 156 -12.99 10.74 5.17
CA THR A 156 -11.94 11.23 4.27
C THR A 156 -12.47 12.35 3.38
N LEU A 157 -13.71 12.25 2.88
CA LEU A 157 -14.38 13.31 2.12
C LEU A 157 -14.58 14.58 2.95
N ASP A 158 -14.96 14.41 4.22
CA ASP A 158 -15.17 15.52 5.17
C ASP A 158 -13.84 16.10 5.70
N GLY A 159 -12.70 15.49 5.36
CA GLY A 159 -11.37 15.93 5.74
C GLY A 159 -10.90 15.44 7.11
N PHE A 160 -11.62 14.51 7.74
CA PHE A 160 -11.23 13.84 8.98
C PHE A 160 -10.26 12.68 8.72
N THR A 161 -9.42 12.36 9.71
CA THR A 161 -8.52 11.19 9.62
C THR A 161 -9.28 9.89 9.90
N PRO A 162 -9.19 8.87 9.04
CA PRO A 162 -9.84 7.58 9.26
C PRO A 162 -9.04 6.64 10.20
N LYS A 163 -7.88 7.07 10.72
CA LYS A 163 -6.99 6.26 11.56
C LYS A 163 -7.68 5.53 12.73
N PRO A 164 -8.60 6.14 13.52
CA PRO A 164 -9.29 5.41 14.58
C PRO A 164 -10.17 4.27 14.04
N LEU A 165 -10.82 4.47 12.88
CA LEU A 165 -11.67 3.47 12.24
C LEU A 165 -10.85 2.29 11.71
N ALA A 166 -9.65 2.55 11.18
CA ALA A 166 -8.75 1.48 10.72
C ALA A 166 -8.35 0.55 11.88
N ARG A 167 -8.03 1.14 13.05
CA ARG A 167 -7.74 0.37 14.27
C ARG A 167 -8.94 -0.42 14.77
N LEU A 168 -10.14 0.16 14.70
CA LEU A 168 -11.38 -0.54 15.07
C LEU A 168 -11.66 -1.71 14.13
N GLN A 169 -11.45 -1.55 12.82
CA GLN A 169 -11.63 -2.62 11.85
C GLN A 169 -10.62 -3.76 12.11
N GLN A 170 -9.35 -3.43 12.33
CA GLN A 170 -8.32 -4.42 12.69
C GLN A 170 -8.67 -5.20 13.97
N ARG A 171 -9.24 -4.52 14.97
CA ARG A 171 -9.70 -5.19 16.20
C ARG A 171 -10.91 -6.08 15.94
N SER A 172 -11.89 -5.62 15.17
CA SER A 172 -13.05 -6.43 14.75
C SER A 172 -12.61 -7.70 14.05
N GLN A 173 -11.65 -7.59 13.13
CA GLN A 173 -11.07 -8.73 12.42
C GLN A 173 -10.33 -9.68 13.36
N ALA A 174 -9.50 -9.17 14.28
CA ALA A 174 -8.83 -9.99 15.30
C ALA A 174 -9.83 -10.80 16.15
N ASP A 175 -10.92 -10.17 16.57
CA ASP A 175 -11.96 -10.79 17.40
C ASP A 175 -12.85 -11.75 16.57
N ARG A 176 -13.02 -11.52 15.27
CA ARG A 176 -13.67 -12.45 14.33
C ARG A 176 -12.87 -13.75 14.19
N TYR A 177 -11.56 -13.65 13.97
CA TYR A 177 -10.69 -14.83 13.88
C TYR A 177 -10.62 -15.58 15.22
N GLU A 178 -10.57 -14.88 16.35
CA GLU A 178 -10.62 -15.53 17.66
C GLU A 178 -11.90 -16.34 17.85
N ARG A 179 -13.07 -15.76 17.54
CA ARG A 179 -14.35 -16.48 17.61
C ARG A 179 -14.36 -17.71 16.71
N ARG A 180 -13.92 -17.58 15.45
CA ARG A 180 -13.85 -18.71 14.50
C ARG A 180 -12.95 -19.84 15.01
N LEU A 181 -11.80 -19.51 15.60
CA LEU A 181 -10.88 -20.50 16.17
C LEU A 181 -11.47 -21.20 17.41
N CYS A 182 -12.19 -20.45 18.27
CA CYS A 182 -12.90 -21.01 19.42
C CYS A 182 -14.03 -21.96 18.97
N GLU A 183 -14.88 -21.53 18.03
CA GLU A 183 -16.00 -22.32 17.50
C GLU A 183 -15.50 -23.66 16.92
N ARG A 184 -14.41 -23.64 16.15
CA ARG A 184 -13.79 -24.85 15.60
C ARG A 184 -13.21 -25.78 16.66
N SER A 185 -12.61 -25.20 17.70
CA SER A 185 -12.11 -25.98 18.83
C SER A 185 -13.24 -26.62 19.64
N GLU A 186 -14.42 -26.00 19.70
CA GLU A 186 -15.60 -26.54 20.38
C GLU A 186 -16.34 -27.59 19.52
N SER A 187 -16.28 -27.47 18.20
CA SER A 187 -16.91 -28.41 17.26
C SER A 187 -16.01 -29.59 16.84
N ASP A 188 -14.82 -29.75 17.44
CA ASP A 188 -13.78 -30.71 17.05
C ASP A 188 -13.40 -30.63 15.54
N GLU A 189 -13.62 -29.47 14.92
CA GLU A 189 -13.21 -29.20 13.55
C GLU A 189 -11.70 -28.90 13.48
N PRO A 190 -11.00 -29.35 12.41
CA PRO A 190 -9.59 -29.05 12.26
C PRO A 190 -9.37 -27.56 12.08
N LEU A 191 -8.45 -26.99 12.87
CA LEU A 191 -8.00 -25.61 12.69
C LEU A 191 -7.33 -25.44 11.33
N GLU A 192 -7.66 -24.36 10.63
CA GLU A 192 -7.00 -24.02 9.37
C GLU A 192 -5.75 -23.18 9.60
N LEU A 193 -4.70 -23.53 8.86
CA LEU A 193 -3.41 -22.83 8.89
C LEU A 193 -3.54 -21.33 8.59
N GLN A 194 -4.38 -20.97 7.62
CA GLN A 194 -4.58 -19.57 7.21
C GLN A 194 -5.30 -18.76 8.30
N ASP A 195 -6.28 -19.34 8.99
CA ASP A 195 -6.98 -18.67 10.08
C ASP A 195 -6.04 -18.33 11.24
N LEU A 196 -5.18 -19.27 11.65
CA LEU A 196 -4.18 -19.05 12.70
C LEU A 196 -3.17 -17.96 12.31
N PHE A 197 -2.69 -17.97 11.07
CA PHE A 197 -1.74 -16.96 10.61
C PHE A 197 -2.38 -15.58 10.49
N ALA A 198 -3.59 -15.47 9.92
CA ALA A 198 -4.32 -14.22 9.86
C ALA A 198 -4.61 -13.66 11.25
N HIS A 199 -5.03 -14.51 12.21
CA HIS A 199 -5.21 -14.12 13.61
C HIS A 199 -3.93 -13.50 14.21
N ALA A 200 -2.78 -14.13 13.97
CA ALA A 200 -1.49 -13.61 14.42
C ALA A 200 -1.18 -12.21 13.85
N VAL A 201 -1.43 -12.01 12.54
CA VAL A 201 -1.18 -10.73 11.86
C VAL A 201 -2.12 -9.63 12.36
N TYR A 202 -3.42 -9.91 12.54
CA TYR A 202 -4.35 -8.91 13.08
C TYR A 202 -4.03 -8.54 14.53
N ARG A 203 -3.67 -9.53 15.37
CA ARG A 203 -3.20 -9.29 16.75
C ARG A 203 -1.91 -8.46 16.77
N TYR A 204 -1.01 -8.69 15.82
CA TYR A 204 0.19 -7.87 15.62
C TYR A 204 -0.15 -6.40 15.28
N PHE A 205 -1.17 -6.14 14.46
CA PHE A 205 -1.57 -4.77 14.12
C PHE A 205 -2.14 -4.00 15.31
N ILE A 206 -2.90 -4.65 16.19
CA ILE A 206 -3.51 -4.03 17.38
C ILE A 206 -2.61 -4.04 18.62
N TYR A 207 -1.33 -4.38 18.49
CA TYR A 207 -0.35 -4.44 19.59
C TYR A 207 -0.66 -5.50 20.68
N ASP A 208 -1.46 -6.51 20.37
CA ASP A 208 -1.70 -7.68 21.23
C ASP A 208 -0.63 -8.75 20.94
N LEU A 209 0.62 -8.41 21.26
CA LEU A 209 1.81 -9.12 20.77
C LEU A 209 1.98 -10.52 21.37
N GLU A 210 1.49 -10.74 22.60
CA GLU A 210 1.52 -12.07 23.23
C GLU A 210 0.57 -13.05 22.53
N ARG A 211 -0.68 -12.62 22.25
CA ARG A 211 -1.62 -13.44 21.47
C ARG A 211 -1.14 -13.62 20.03
N ALA A 212 -0.57 -12.57 19.43
CA ALA A 212 0.01 -12.65 18.09
C ALA A 212 1.10 -13.73 18.03
N LYS A 213 2.02 -13.75 19.00
CA LYS A 213 3.09 -14.74 19.10
C LYS A 213 2.54 -16.15 19.30
N GLY A 214 1.56 -16.33 20.18
CA GLY A 214 0.90 -17.62 20.42
C GLY A 214 0.26 -18.18 19.15
N ALA A 215 -0.57 -17.39 18.47
CA ALA A 215 -1.22 -17.77 17.22
C ALA A 215 -0.20 -18.08 16.11
N LEU A 216 0.87 -17.28 16.00
CA LEU A 216 1.92 -17.50 15.02
C LEU A 216 2.63 -18.85 15.22
N LEU A 217 3.04 -19.15 16.46
CA LEU A 217 3.72 -20.41 16.76
C LEU A 217 2.81 -21.62 16.54
N SER A 218 1.51 -21.50 16.84
CA SER A 218 0.50 -22.50 16.49
C SER A 218 0.38 -22.69 14.98
N SER A 219 0.34 -21.60 14.20
CA SER A 219 0.31 -21.66 12.73
C SER A 219 1.56 -22.35 12.17
N PHE A 220 2.75 -22.02 12.69
CA PHE A 220 4.00 -22.65 12.28
C PHE A 220 4.01 -24.14 12.63
N GLY A 221 3.59 -24.52 13.84
CA GLY A 221 3.50 -25.91 14.26
C GLY A 221 2.56 -26.73 13.36
N LEU A 222 1.43 -26.15 12.97
CA LEU A 222 0.50 -26.77 12.03
C LEU A 222 1.10 -26.90 10.62
N ALA A 223 1.76 -25.85 10.11
CA ALA A 223 2.43 -25.88 8.80
C ALA A 223 3.50 -26.99 8.72
N VAL A 224 4.28 -27.19 9.79
CA VAL A 224 5.26 -28.27 9.89
C VAL A 224 4.57 -29.63 9.90
N LYS A 225 3.48 -29.79 10.67
CA LYS A 225 2.68 -31.03 10.72
C LYS A 225 2.07 -31.38 9.35
N GLU A 226 1.65 -30.38 8.58
CA GLU A 226 1.13 -30.53 7.22
C GLU A 226 2.23 -30.73 6.16
N GLY A 227 3.51 -30.71 6.54
CA GLY A 227 4.63 -30.91 5.61
C GLY A 227 4.89 -29.74 4.65
N LYS A 228 4.51 -28.51 5.03
CA LYS A 228 4.80 -27.31 4.22
C LYS A 228 6.30 -27.03 4.23
N ILE A 229 6.97 -27.21 3.09
CA ILE A 229 8.43 -27.09 2.90
C ILE A 229 8.94 -25.69 3.28
N ASP A 230 8.10 -24.68 3.08
CA ASP A 230 8.39 -23.26 3.31
C ASP A 230 7.90 -22.73 4.66
N ALA A 231 7.55 -23.62 5.61
CA ALA A 231 6.98 -23.24 6.90
C ALA A 231 7.83 -22.21 7.66
N LEU A 232 9.17 -22.37 7.62
CA LEU A 232 10.12 -21.45 8.25
C LEU A 232 10.06 -20.04 7.64
N ARG A 233 10.04 -19.95 6.30
CA ARG A 233 10.12 -18.67 5.59
C ARG A 233 8.79 -17.93 5.60
N LYS A 234 7.66 -18.65 5.50
CA LYS A 234 6.32 -18.05 5.44
C LYS A 234 5.73 -17.74 6.80
N TYR A 235 5.85 -18.64 7.78
CA TYR A 235 5.20 -18.48 9.07
C TYR A 235 6.20 -18.07 10.15
N TYR A 236 7.25 -18.86 10.38
CA TYR A 236 8.17 -18.60 11.51
C TYR A 236 8.90 -17.26 11.40
N ARG A 237 9.28 -16.83 10.19
CA ARG A 237 9.98 -15.56 9.96
C ARG A 237 9.28 -14.35 10.57
N PHE A 238 7.95 -14.32 10.55
CA PHE A 238 7.15 -13.21 11.09
C PHE A 238 7.31 -13.04 12.61
N LEU A 239 7.84 -14.05 13.33
CA LEU A 239 8.17 -13.94 14.75
C LEU A 239 9.16 -12.79 15.00
N SER A 240 10.08 -12.56 14.06
CA SER A 240 11.04 -11.47 14.14
C SER A 240 10.35 -10.09 14.13
N ALA A 241 9.28 -9.91 13.36
CA ALA A 241 8.51 -8.65 13.38
C ALA A 241 7.78 -8.46 14.72
N ILE A 242 7.18 -9.53 15.26
CA ILE A 242 6.49 -9.50 16.56
C ILE A 242 7.49 -9.13 17.67
N GLU A 243 8.63 -9.81 17.73
CA GLU A 243 9.66 -9.56 18.75
C GLU A 243 10.28 -8.16 18.60
N ALA A 244 10.47 -7.68 17.37
CA ALA A 244 10.93 -6.31 17.13
C ALA A 244 9.91 -5.28 17.67
N LYS A 245 8.61 -5.55 17.49
CA LYS A 245 7.52 -4.70 17.99
C LYS A 245 7.34 -4.75 19.50
N GLN A 246 7.77 -5.84 20.15
CA GLN A 246 7.92 -5.95 21.60
C GLN A 246 9.12 -5.17 22.16
N GLY A 247 9.97 -4.59 21.30
CA GLY A 247 11.21 -3.93 21.70
C GLY A 247 12.39 -4.90 21.91
N LEU A 248 12.23 -6.18 21.56
CA LEU A 248 13.24 -7.23 21.72
C LEU A 248 14.12 -7.34 20.47
N THR A 249 14.70 -6.23 19.98
CA THR A 249 15.39 -6.18 18.68
C THR A 249 16.52 -7.21 18.54
N ARG A 250 17.31 -7.44 19.59
CA ARG A 250 18.39 -8.46 19.58
C ARG A 250 17.85 -9.87 19.41
N GLN A 251 16.72 -10.18 20.05
CA GLN A 251 16.05 -11.48 19.90
C GLN A 251 15.44 -11.61 18.50
N ALA A 252 14.80 -10.56 18.00
CA ALA A 252 14.23 -10.53 16.67
C ALA A 252 15.26 -10.81 15.56
N VAL A 253 16.48 -10.24 15.65
CA VAL A 253 17.58 -10.53 14.71
C VAL A 253 17.97 -12.01 14.76
N ARG A 254 18.02 -12.61 15.95
CA ARG A 254 18.29 -14.05 16.11
C ARG A 254 17.18 -14.91 15.51
N SER A 255 15.92 -14.56 15.75
CA SER A 255 14.78 -15.28 15.17
C SER A 255 14.78 -15.19 13.64
N TYR A 256 15.10 -14.02 13.07
CA TYR A 256 15.24 -13.85 11.62
C TYR A 256 16.40 -14.69 11.07
N SER A 257 17.54 -14.75 11.77
CA SER A 257 18.73 -15.47 11.30
C SER A 257 18.51 -16.97 11.12
N PHE A 258 17.64 -17.59 11.91
CA PHE A 258 17.23 -19.00 11.70
C PHE A 258 16.51 -19.22 10.38
N THR A 259 15.91 -18.18 9.81
CA THR A 259 15.20 -18.26 8.52
C THR A 259 16.02 -17.71 7.35
N ALA A 260 17.22 -17.18 7.59
CA ALA A 260 18.08 -16.59 6.57
C ALA A 260 18.85 -17.68 5.80
N ILE A 261 18.33 -18.07 4.64
CA ILE A 261 18.87 -19.19 3.86
C ILE A 261 19.80 -18.67 2.77
N THR A 262 19.43 -17.57 2.11
CA THR A 262 20.20 -17.05 0.98
C THR A 262 21.48 -16.33 1.42
N PRO A 263 22.53 -16.26 0.56
CA PRO A 263 23.75 -15.50 0.88
C PRO A 263 23.47 -14.02 1.18
N GLU A 264 22.45 -13.45 0.53
CA GLU A 264 22.01 -12.07 0.73
C GLU A 264 21.36 -11.89 2.11
N GLU A 265 20.40 -12.76 2.47
CA GLU A 265 19.78 -12.74 3.80
C GLU A 265 20.82 -12.89 4.92
N LYS A 266 21.83 -13.77 4.73
CA LYS A 266 22.94 -13.93 5.69
C LYS A 266 23.87 -12.72 5.75
N ARG A 267 24.01 -11.95 4.68
CA ARG A 267 24.76 -10.68 4.69
C ARG A 267 23.98 -9.63 5.50
N ILE A 268 22.67 -9.56 5.29
CA ILE A 268 21.77 -8.65 6.01
C ILE A 268 21.78 -8.96 7.52
N VAL A 269 21.75 -10.24 7.90
CA VAL A 269 21.89 -10.65 9.31
C VAL A 269 23.20 -10.14 9.92
N ARG A 270 24.34 -10.36 9.26
CA ARG A 270 25.65 -9.89 9.76
C ARG A 270 25.69 -8.37 9.92
N GLN A 271 25.10 -7.63 8.97
CA GLN A 271 24.98 -6.18 9.06
C GLN A 271 24.11 -5.75 10.26
N MET A 272 22.99 -6.42 10.51
CA MET A 272 22.16 -6.15 11.69
C MET A 272 22.90 -6.47 12.99
N GLU A 273 23.66 -7.56 13.05
CA GLU A 273 24.48 -7.91 14.21
C GLU A 273 25.59 -6.88 14.48
N GLU A 274 26.23 -6.37 13.44
CA GLU A 274 27.22 -5.29 13.52
C GLU A 274 26.60 -3.99 14.06
N TRP A 275 25.43 -3.60 13.54
CA TRP A 275 24.69 -2.46 14.09
C TRP A 275 24.31 -2.64 15.56
N LEU A 276 23.84 -3.83 15.95
CA LEU A 276 23.54 -4.14 17.34
C LEU A 276 24.78 -4.11 18.24
N TYR A 277 25.95 -4.48 17.72
CA TYR A 277 27.23 -4.39 18.44
C TYR A 277 27.61 -2.93 18.71
N HIS A 278 27.37 -2.04 17.73
CA HIS A 278 27.64 -0.60 17.85
C HIS A 278 26.50 0.21 18.49
N GLY A 279 25.47 -0.43 19.04
CA GLY A 279 24.34 0.25 19.70
C GLY A 279 23.34 0.90 18.74
N LYS A 280 23.43 0.63 17.43
CA LYS A 280 22.54 1.13 16.37
C LYS A 280 21.25 0.28 16.29
N GLU A 281 20.55 0.11 17.41
CA GLU A 281 19.35 -0.75 17.51
C GLU A 281 18.19 -0.23 16.64
N GLY A 282 18.12 1.08 16.41
CA GLY A 282 17.15 1.70 15.50
C GLY A 282 17.27 1.16 14.06
N LEU A 283 18.49 1.14 13.51
CA LEU A 283 18.76 0.66 12.14
C LEU A 283 18.49 -0.85 12.00
N ALA A 284 18.93 -1.64 12.96
CA ALA A 284 18.67 -3.09 12.97
C ALA A 284 17.16 -3.37 13.01
N GLY A 285 16.40 -2.64 13.85
CA GLY A 285 14.95 -2.73 13.90
C GLY A 285 14.26 -2.33 12.60
N ALA A 286 14.69 -1.22 11.97
CA ALA A 286 14.14 -0.78 10.69
C ALA A 286 14.40 -1.79 9.56
N MET A 287 15.62 -2.34 9.49
CA MET A 287 15.96 -3.40 8.54
C MET A 287 15.13 -4.66 8.78
N LEU A 288 14.91 -5.07 10.03
CA LEU A 288 14.04 -6.21 10.36
C LEU A 288 12.62 -6.01 9.85
N TYR A 289 12.02 -4.85 10.07
CA TYR A 289 10.68 -4.55 9.55
C TYR A 289 10.64 -4.59 8.02
N ARG A 290 11.62 -3.98 7.35
CA ARG A 290 11.78 -4.05 5.89
C ARG A 290 11.88 -5.50 5.39
N MET A 291 12.61 -6.35 6.10
CA MET A 291 12.75 -7.78 5.77
C MET A 291 11.51 -8.63 6.04
N ASN A 292 10.54 -8.10 6.78
CA ASN A 292 9.21 -8.66 6.94
C ASN A 292 8.16 -7.92 6.09
N ALA A 293 8.58 -7.08 5.15
CA ALA A 293 7.73 -6.23 4.31
C ALA A 293 6.85 -5.22 5.09
N ASP A 294 7.11 -5.00 6.39
CA ASP A 294 6.46 -3.96 7.19
C ASP A 294 7.15 -2.61 6.98
N PHE A 295 7.00 -2.06 5.78
CA PHE A 295 7.62 -0.80 5.39
C PHE A 295 7.09 0.38 6.22
N ARG A 296 5.85 0.31 6.71
CA ARG A 296 5.29 1.31 7.61
C ARG A 296 6.08 1.37 8.91
N GLN A 297 6.25 0.25 9.62
CA GLN A 297 7.01 0.24 10.86
C GLN A 297 8.51 0.54 10.61
N ALA A 298 9.06 0.12 9.46
CA ALA A 298 10.43 0.47 9.08
C ALA A 298 10.60 2.00 8.98
N LEU A 299 9.71 2.67 8.24
CA LEU A 299 9.75 4.12 8.06
C LEU A 299 9.46 4.88 9.37
N GLU A 300 8.47 4.45 10.17
CA GLU A 300 8.19 5.04 11.48
C GLU A 300 9.39 4.92 12.43
N ARG A 301 10.13 3.80 12.36
CA ARG A 301 11.35 3.61 13.16
C ARG A 301 12.48 4.52 12.68
N LEU A 302 12.65 4.69 11.37
CA LEU A 302 13.68 5.54 10.77
C LEU A 302 13.43 7.03 11.05
N ASP A 303 12.18 7.46 11.13
CA ASP A 303 11.81 8.85 11.47
C ASP A 303 12.25 9.25 12.90
N LEU A 304 12.60 8.28 13.75
CA LEU A 304 13.06 8.50 15.12
C LEU A 304 14.59 8.49 15.27
N ILE A 305 15.33 8.24 14.18
CA ILE A 305 16.79 8.13 14.19
C ILE A 305 17.38 9.38 13.54
N GLU A 306 18.54 9.83 14.02
CA GLU A 306 19.27 10.92 13.38
C GLU A 306 19.63 10.55 11.93
N PRO A 307 19.54 11.51 10.98
CA PRO A 307 19.81 11.25 9.58
C PRO A 307 21.30 10.93 9.36
N GLU A 308 21.63 9.65 9.28
CA GLU A 308 22.93 9.12 8.87
C GLU A 308 22.83 8.36 7.53
N PRO A 309 23.92 8.19 6.77
CA PRO A 309 23.87 7.63 5.42
C PRO A 309 23.13 6.28 5.30
N GLU A 310 23.31 5.38 6.27
CA GLU A 310 22.61 4.10 6.30
C GLU A 310 21.11 4.25 6.57
N ALA A 311 20.71 5.19 7.44
CA ALA A 311 19.31 5.49 7.71
C ALA A 311 18.63 6.06 6.45
N LEU A 312 19.28 7.02 5.79
CA LEU A 312 18.80 7.64 4.56
C LEU A 312 18.61 6.60 3.44
N ARG A 313 19.57 5.68 3.28
CA ARG A 313 19.45 4.57 2.31
C ARG A 313 18.27 3.66 2.64
N LEU A 314 18.03 3.35 3.91
CA LEU A 314 16.87 2.54 4.31
C LEU A 314 15.54 3.26 4.11
N ILE A 315 15.49 4.59 4.32
CA ILE A 315 14.31 5.41 4.02
C ILE A 315 14.03 5.40 2.51
N LEU A 316 15.07 5.61 1.69
CA LEU A 316 14.97 5.57 0.23
C LEU A 316 14.41 4.22 -0.26
N ASP A 317 15.06 3.13 0.12
CA ASP A 317 14.65 1.78 -0.26
C ASP A 317 13.23 1.46 0.20
N SER A 318 12.89 1.79 1.45
CA SER A 318 11.58 1.48 2.02
C SER A 318 10.48 2.34 1.39
N GLY A 319 10.78 3.62 1.10
CA GLY A 319 9.87 4.52 0.42
C GLY A 319 9.58 4.08 -1.02
N ILE A 320 10.61 3.69 -1.77
CA ILE A 320 10.44 3.11 -3.12
C ILE A 320 9.65 1.80 -3.02
N LYS A 321 9.97 0.92 -2.06
CA LYS A 321 9.30 -0.38 -1.90
C LYS A 321 7.85 -0.28 -1.40
N SER A 322 7.48 0.79 -0.70
CA SER A 322 6.10 1.06 -0.29
C SER A 322 5.34 2.04 -1.20
N GLY A 323 5.94 2.50 -2.29
CA GLY A 323 5.34 3.48 -3.22
C GLY A 323 5.30 4.93 -2.69
N ARG A 324 5.91 5.22 -1.54
CA ARG A 324 5.98 6.58 -0.94
C ARG A 324 7.13 7.39 -1.56
N LEU A 325 7.01 7.65 -2.86
CA LEU A 325 8.10 8.20 -3.68
C LEU A 325 8.53 9.62 -3.25
N ASN A 326 7.60 10.46 -2.80
CA ASN A 326 7.95 11.80 -2.30
C ASN A 326 8.85 11.75 -1.07
N LYS A 327 8.53 10.86 -0.11
CA LYS A 327 9.36 10.66 1.08
C LYS A 327 10.76 10.15 0.71
N ALA A 328 10.85 9.30 -0.30
CA ALA A 328 12.12 8.83 -0.85
C ALA A 328 12.91 9.96 -1.54
N LEU A 329 12.24 10.85 -2.28
CA LEU A 329 12.86 11.96 -2.99
C LEU A 329 13.41 13.03 -2.03
N GLU A 330 12.66 13.37 -0.98
CA GLU A 330 13.08 14.34 0.06
C GLU A 330 14.44 13.99 0.69
N GLN A 331 14.78 12.69 0.78
CA GLN A 331 16.07 12.27 1.36
C GLN A 331 17.24 12.40 0.37
N LEU A 332 16.98 12.31 -0.93
CA LEU A 332 18.03 12.45 -1.94
C LEU A 332 18.40 13.91 -2.18
N ASP A 333 17.46 14.85 -2.03
CA ASP A 333 17.77 16.29 -2.09
C ASP A 333 18.70 16.74 -0.96
N ALA A 334 18.72 16.02 0.16
CA ALA A 334 19.56 16.32 1.32
C ALA A 334 21.01 15.80 1.23
N SER A 335 21.33 14.92 0.26
CA SER A 335 22.66 14.31 0.14
C SER A 335 23.13 14.27 -1.32
N PRO A 336 24.29 14.86 -1.66
CA PRO A 336 24.81 14.78 -3.03
C PRO A 336 25.11 13.31 -3.40
N ALA A 337 24.59 12.88 -4.55
CA ALA A 337 24.82 11.53 -5.06
C ALA A 337 26.31 11.26 -5.29
N ALA A 338 26.87 10.32 -4.50
CA ALA A 338 28.30 10.04 -4.46
C ALA A 338 28.74 9.11 -5.59
N THR A 339 27.85 8.25 -6.08
CA THR A 339 28.13 7.26 -7.14
C THR A 339 27.28 7.48 -8.40
N GLU A 340 27.75 6.97 -9.54
CA GLU A 340 26.98 6.99 -10.80
C GLU A 340 25.65 6.22 -10.67
N THR A 341 25.65 5.11 -9.94
CA THR A 341 24.43 4.33 -9.66
C THR A 341 23.41 5.13 -8.87
N GLU A 342 23.84 5.86 -7.84
CA GLU A 342 22.96 6.75 -7.05
C GLU A 342 22.41 7.89 -7.90
N ARG A 343 23.22 8.48 -8.79
CA ARG A 343 22.74 9.52 -9.73
C ARG A 343 21.67 8.99 -10.67
N LYS A 344 21.88 7.79 -11.23
CA LYS A 344 20.90 7.12 -12.10
C LYS A 344 19.60 6.80 -11.34
N GLN A 345 19.71 6.30 -10.12
CA GLN A 345 18.54 6.06 -9.26
C GLN A 345 17.78 7.34 -8.90
N PHE A 346 18.51 8.42 -8.60
CA PHE A 346 17.92 9.74 -8.37
C PHE A 346 17.17 10.25 -9.59
N ALA A 347 17.76 10.13 -10.78
CA ALA A 347 17.14 10.52 -12.04
C ALA A 347 15.87 9.70 -12.33
N LEU A 348 15.88 8.38 -12.10
CA LEU A 348 14.68 7.54 -12.21
C LEU A 348 13.57 7.95 -11.22
N LEU A 349 13.92 8.20 -9.95
CA LEU A 349 12.95 8.59 -8.93
C LEU A 349 12.36 9.98 -9.24
N SER A 350 13.22 10.93 -9.58
CA SER A 350 12.82 12.29 -9.98
C SER A 350 11.91 12.26 -11.20
N GLY A 351 12.26 11.45 -12.21
CA GLY A 351 11.43 11.26 -13.40
C GLY A 351 10.06 10.66 -13.07
N THR A 352 10.02 9.67 -12.18
CA THR A 352 8.76 9.04 -11.74
C THR A 352 7.88 10.04 -10.97
N VAL A 353 8.46 10.81 -10.05
CA VAL A 353 7.71 11.85 -9.31
C VAL A 353 7.24 12.97 -10.24
N ALA A 354 8.07 13.40 -11.20
CA ALA A 354 7.68 14.38 -12.21
C ALA A 354 6.52 13.88 -13.09
N LEU A 355 6.58 12.61 -13.53
CA LEU A 355 5.51 11.95 -14.27
C LEU A 355 4.18 11.98 -13.50
N LEU A 356 4.20 11.54 -12.24
CA LEU A 356 3.01 11.52 -11.39
C LEU A 356 2.48 12.93 -11.07
N ALA A 357 3.34 13.94 -11.12
CA ALA A 357 2.96 15.35 -10.99
C ALA A 357 2.49 15.98 -12.33
N GLY A 358 2.41 15.21 -13.41
CA GLY A 358 2.01 15.72 -14.74
C GLY A 358 3.08 16.52 -15.47
N ARG A 359 4.30 16.62 -14.93
CA ARG A 359 5.43 17.37 -15.52
C ARG A 359 6.18 16.49 -16.52
N ARG A 360 5.55 16.24 -17.67
CA ARG A 360 6.04 15.29 -18.69
C ARG A 360 7.44 15.62 -19.21
N ASP A 361 7.72 16.88 -19.51
CA ASP A 361 9.03 17.28 -20.04
C ASP A 361 10.16 17.15 -19.01
N GLU A 362 9.84 17.29 -17.72
CA GLU A 362 10.79 17.03 -16.63
C GLU A 362 11.00 15.53 -16.43
N ALA A 363 9.92 14.74 -16.55
CA ALA A 363 10.00 13.29 -16.47
C ALA A 363 10.86 12.70 -17.58
N ALA A 364 10.63 13.11 -18.84
CA ALA A 364 11.39 12.66 -20.00
C ALA A 364 12.89 12.97 -19.85
N ARG A 365 13.24 14.21 -19.51
CA ARG A 365 14.65 14.59 -19.26
C ARG A 365 15.28 13.77 -18.15
N SER A 366 14.58 13.55 -17.05
CA SER A 366 15.11 12.77 -15.93
C SER A 366 15.29 11.29 -16.29
N PHE A 367 14.39 10.71 -17.09
CA PHE A 367 14.56 9.34 -17.58
C PHE A 367 15.68 9.22 -18.62
N GLU A 368 15.88 10.24 -19.46
CA GLU A 368 17.03 10.31 -20.37
C GLU A 368 18.36 10.39 -19.60
N GLU A 369 18.42 11.18 -18.53
CA GLU A 369 19.60 11.26 -17.64
C GLU A 369 19.89 9.94 -16.94
N ALA A 370 18.85 9.17 -16.58
CA ALA A 370 19.02 7.82 -16.05
C ALA A 370 19.56 6.82 -17.10
N GLY A 371 19.27 7.06 -18.38
CA GLY A 371 19.63 6.17 -19.49
C GLY A 371 18.96 4.79 -19.40
N GLU A 372 19.68 3.73 -19.77
CA GLU A 372 19.20 2.34 -19.65
C GLU A 372 19.17 1.81 -18.20
N ALA A 373 19.36 2.67 -17.19
CA ALA A 373 19.26 2.25 -15.81
C ALA A 373 17.86 1.70 -15.54
N PHE A 374 17.80 0.49 -14.99
CA PHE A 374 16.54 -0.16 -14.68
C PHE A 374 16.39 -0.35 -13.19
N HIS A 375 15.29 0.16 -12.65
CA HIS A 375 14.82 -0.18 -11.32
C HIS A 375 13.37 -0.61 -11.43
N GLU A 376 13.09 -1.89 -11.14
CA GLU A 376 11.78 -2.53 -11.36
C GLU A 376 10.60 -1.72 -10.79
N GLU A 377 10.81 -1.03 -9.67
CA GLU A 377 9.75 -0.29 -8.95
C GLU A 377 9.55 1.17 -9.43
N LEU A 378 10.46 1.68 -10.26
CA LEU A 378 10.43 3.05 -10.77
C LEU A 378 10.06 3.05 -12.25
N GLY A 379 9.58 4.21 -12.71
CA GLY A 379 9.26 4.43 -14.11
C GLY A 379 10.52 4.50 -14.99
N ASN A 380 10.34 4.27 -16.29
CA ASN A 380 11.35 4.50 -17.33
C ASN A 380 10.66 5.02 -18.60
N LEU A 381 11.43 5.28 -19.67
CA LEU A 381 10.88 5.77 -20.95
C LEU A 381 9.93 4.78 -21.63
N ALA A 382 10.16 3.47 -21.54
CA ALA A 382 9.26 2.47 -22.12
C ALA A 382 7.92 2.41 -21.36
N ASP A 383 7.97 2.53 -20.04
CA ASP A 383 6.78 2.60 -19.18
C ASP A 383 5.88 3.80 -19.55
N LEU A 384 6.46 4.94 -19.96
CA LEU A 384 5.69 6.10 -20.43
C LEU A 384 4.86 5.76 -21.68
N ALA A 385 5.49 5.13 -22.67
CA ALA A 385 4.81 4.76 -23.92
C ALA A 385 3.73 3.70 -23.68
N GLU A 386 4.00 2.70 -22.83
CA GLU A 386 3.03 1.67 -22.45
C GLU A 386 1.86 2.27 -21.65
N LEU A 387 2.14 3.20 -20.72
CA LEU A 387 1.12 3.93 -19.98
C LEU A 387 0.21 4.73 -20.92
N GLU A 388 0.79 5.45 -21.89
CA GLU A 388 0.01 6.22 -22.85
C GLU A 388 -0.89 5.32 -23.71
N ALA A 389 -0.38 4.16 -24.14
CA ALA A 389 -1.17 3.17 -24.87
C ALA A 389 -2.32 2.61 -24.00
N ALA A 390 -2.02 2.22 -22.76
CA ALA A 390 -3.02 1.71 -21.82
C ALA A 390 -4.08 2.76 -21.47
N MET A 391 -3.69 4.01 -21.26
CA MET A 391 -4.61 5.13 -21.06
C MET A 391 -5.46 5.39 -22.31
N GLN A 392 -4.90 5.26 -23.51
CA GLN A 392 -5.68 5.34 -24.74
C GLN A 392 -6.74 4.24 -24.81
N GLU A 393 -6.43 3.02 -24.39
CA GLU A 393 -7.40 1.91 -24.31
C GLU A 393 -8.47 2.12 -23.26
N LEU A 394 -8.14 2.62 -22.07
CA LEU A 394 -9.13 2.97 -21.03
C LEU A 394 -10.06 4.11 -21.42
N THR A 395 -9.66 4.88 -22.42
CA THR A 395 -10.48 5.93 -23.01
C THR A 395 -11.20 5.48 -24.28
N ARG A 396 -10.99 4.27 -24.79
CA ARG A 396 -11.80 3.68 -25.87
C ARG A 396 -13.07 3.09 -25.28
#